data_AF-A0A501W7T4-F1
#
_entry.id   AF-A0A501W7T4-F1
#
_cell.length_a   1.000
_cell.length_b   1.000
_cell.length_c   1.000
_cell.angle_alpha   90.00
_cell.angle_beta   90.00
_cell.angle_gamma   90.00
#
_symmetry.space_group_name_H-M   'P 1'
#
loop_
_entity.id
_entity.type
_entity.pdbx_description
1 polymer ?
#
loop_
_entity_poly.entity_id
_entity_poly.type
_entity_poly.pdbx_seq_one_letter_code
_entity_poly.pdbx_strand_id
1 'polypeptide(L)'
;MPTYNGSEGGQIEPEVAASYTQNYRQSIAGKEGVAKAHFFGRDILQAILEQEGCMGIRIYYGIDENGQKQLVLVGANADGEDMEDGVMADFSHVCPPDCVASILNG
;
A
#
# COMPACT_ATOMS: atom_id res chain seq x y z
N MET A 1 -19.05 -12.94 -7.33
CA MET A 1 -17.92 -11.99 -7.38
C MET A 1 -17.92 -11.22 -6.06
N PRO A 2 -16.75 -10.74 -5.57
CA PRO A 2 -16.74 -9.88 -4.40
C PRO A 2 -17.55 -8.61 -4.68
N THR A 3 -18.36 -8.18 -3.72
CA THR A 3 -19.07 -6.89 -3.78
C THR A 3 -18.50 -5.99 -2.72
N TYR A 4 -18.13 -4.76 -3.07
CA TYR A 4 -17.58 -3.78 -2.14
C TYR A 4 -18.57 -2.67 -1.86
N ASN A 5 -18.55 -2.18 -0.63
CA ASN A 5 -19.36 -1.03 -0.21
C ASN A 5 -18.52 0.08 0.44
N GLY A 6 -17.19 -0.08 0.45
CA GLY A 6 -16.24 0.88 0.99
C GLY A 6 -16.06 0.81 2.51
N SER A 7 -16.66 -0.18 3.18
CA SER A 7 -16.42 -0.45 4.61
C SER A 7 -15.40 -1.58 4.85
N GLU A 8 -14.81 -2.14 3.79
CA GLU A 8 -13.85 -3.23 3.91
C GLU A 8 -12.57 -2.80 4.64
N GLY A 9 -12.09 -3.68 5.54
CA GLY A 9 -10.93 -3.42 6.38
C GLY A 9 -11.33 -3.17 7.84
N GLY A 10 -10.41 -2.64 8.64
CA GLY A 10 -10.65 -2.36 10.05
C GLY A 10 -9.46 -1.70 10.73
N GLN A 11 -9.76 -0.95 11.80
CA GLN A 11 -8.73 -0.36 12.66
C GLN A 11 -8.04 -1.45 13.49
N ILE A 12 -6.73 -1.33 13.67
CA ILE A 12 -5.92 -2.16 14.57
C ILE A 12 -5.24 -1.30 15.63
N GLU A 13 -4.95 -1.91 16.78
CA GLU A 13 -4.23 -1.23 17.86
C GLU A 13 -2.74 -0.99 17.47
N PRO A 14 -2.11 0.09 17.96
CA PRO A 14 -0.72 0.40 17.65
C PRO A 14 0.27 -0.72 17.93
N GLU A 15 0.06 -1.49 19.01
CA GLU A 15 0.93 -2.61 19.40
C GLU A 15 0.83 -3.77 18.40
N VAL A 16 -0.36 -4.00 17.85
CA VAL A 16 -0.58 -5.00 16.79
C VAL A 16 0.15 -4.57 15.52
N ALA A 17 0.04 -3.31 15.13
CA ALA A 17 0.76 -2.75 13.99
C ALA A 17 2.29 -2.85 14.15
N ALA A 18 2.81 -2.52 15.34
CA ALA A 18 4.23 -2.64 15.67
C ALA A 18 4.72 -4.10 15.58
N SER A 19 3.94 -5.05 16.11
CA SER A 19 4.24 -6.49 16.03
C SER A 19 4.27 -6.99 14.58
N TYR A 20 3.27 -6.63 13.76
CA TYR A 20 3.21 -7.05 12.35
C TYR A 20 4.39 -6.53 11.54
N THR A 21 4.71 -5.25 11.69
CA THR A 21 5.86 -4.66 10.98
C THR A 21 7.19 -5.23 11.49
N GLN A 22 7.32 -5.53 12.79
CA GLN A 22 8.52 -6.17 13.35
C GLN A 22 8.73 -7.57 12.74
N ASN A 23 7.67 -8.38 12.67
CA ASN A 23 7.72 -9.71 12.07
C ASN A 23 8.18 -9.62 10.60
N TYR A 24 7.68 -8.64 9.85
CA TYR A 24 8.12 -8.42 8.47
C TYR A 24 9.60 -8.02 8.40
N ARG A 25 10.04 -7.04 9.19
CA ARG A 25 11.46 -6.61 9.26
C ARG A 25 12.40 -7.77 9.58
N GLN A 26 12.01 -8.66 10.50
CA GLN A 26 12.78 -9.86 10.84
C GLN A 26 12.82 -10.86 9.67
N SER A 27 11.72 -11.05 8.95
CA SER A 27 11.65 -11.99 7.80
C SER A 27 12.52 -11.58 6.61
N ILE A 28 12.92 -10.31 6.56
CA ILE A 28 13.79 -9.74 5.52
C ILE A 28 15.17 -9.34 6.06
N ALA A 29 15.50 -9.68 7.30
CA ALA A 29 16.79 -9.37 7.89
C ALA A 29 17.94 -9.95 7.03
N GLY A 30 18.93 -9.10 6.73
CA GLY A 30 20.07 -9.47 5.87
C GLY A 30 19.78 -9.45 4.36
N LYS A 31 18.55 -9.10 3.93
CA LYS A 31 18.24 -8.88 2.51
C LYS A 31 18.43 -7.41 2.16
N GLU A 32 19.12 -7.16 1.05
CA GLU A 32 19.29 -5.81 0.50
C GLU A 32 18.19 -5.49 -0.53
N GLY A 33 17.91 -4.21 -0.73
CA GLY A 33 16.96 -3.75 -1.76
C GLY A 33 15.48 -4.08 -1.48
N VAL A 34 15.13 -4.50 -0.25
CA VAL A 34 13.73 -4.78 0.12
C VAL A 34 13.14 -3.61 0.90
N ALA A 35 12.05 -3.04 0.39
CA ALA A 35 11.32 -1.99 1.06
C ALA A 35 10.62 -2.52 2.32
N LYS A 36 10.78 -1.81 3.43
CA LYS A 36 10.09 -2.00 4.72
C LYS A 36 8.74 -1.30 4.75
N ALA A 37 8.64 -0.18 4.05
CA ALA A 37 7.45 0.64 3.96
C ALA A 37 7.43 1.43 2.64
N HIS A 38 6.22 1.77 2.21
CA HIS A 38 5.93 2.66 1.08
C HIS A 38 5.09 3.82 1.59
N PHE A 39 5.46 5.04 1.22
CA PHE A 39 4.69 6.25 1.52
C PHE A 39 4.10 6.81 0.24
N PHE A 40 2.79 7.02 0.25
CA PHE A 40 2.05 7.71 -0.80
C PHE A 40 1.57 9.06 -0.27
N GLY A 41 1.71 10.09 -1.10
CA GLY A 41 1.19 11.42 -0.77
C GLY A 41 -0.33 11.40 -0.66
N ARG A 42 -0.87 12.29 0.18
CA ARG A 42 -2.31 12.47 0.34
C ARG A 42 -3.02 12.70 -1.00
N ASP A 43 -2.47 13.57 -1.84
CA ASP A 43 -3.13 14.01 -3.07
C ASP A 43 -3.37 12.86 -4.06
N ILE A 44 -2.39 11.95 -4.22
CA ILE A 44 -2.55 10.81 -5.12
C ILE A 44 -3.53 9.77 -4.57
N LEU A 45 -3.58 9.58 -3.25
CA LEU A 45 -4.57 8.72 -2.61
C LEU A 45 -5.99 9.27 -2.79
N GLN A 46 -6.16 10.59 -2.62
CA GLN A 46 -7.45 11.25 -2.85
C GLN A 46 -7.86 11.18 -4.32
N ALA A 47 -6.94 11.41 -5.26
CA ALA A 47 -7.24 11.31 -6.69
C ALA A 47 -7.78 9.93 -7.10
N ILE A 48 -7.31 8.85 -6.48
CA ILE A 48 -7.86 7.51 -6.70
C ILE A 48 -9.27 7.37 -6.10
N LEU A 49 -9.47 7.86 -4.88
CA LEU A 49 -10.74 7.74 -4.14
C LEU A 49 -11.84 8.66 -4.67
N GLU A 50 -11.50 9.77 -5.31
CA GLU A 50 -12.45 10.75 -5.86
C GLU A 50 -13.02 10.32 -7.22
N GLN A 51 -12.56 9.20 -7.80
CA GLN A 51 -13.12 8.65 -9.02
C GLN A 51 -14.56 8.20 -8.82
N GLU A 52 -15.44 8.52 -9.78
CA GLU A 52 -16.85 8.15 -9.69
C GLU A 52 -17.02 6.62 -9.58
N GLY A 53 -17.75 6.16 -8.56
CA GLY A 53 -17.99 4.74 -8.31
C GLY A 53 -16.86 3.99 -7.59
N CYS A 54 -15.78 4.66 -7.19
CA CYS A 54 -14.70 4.06 -6.41
C CYS A 54 -15.15 3.74 -4.98
N MET A 55 -15.04 2.47 -4.58
CA MET A 55 -15.34 2.01 -3.22
C MET A 55 -14.09 1.95 -2.33
N GLY A 56 -12.89 1.95 -2.91
CA GLY A 56 -11.65 1.88 -2.15
C GLY A 56 -10.44 1.64 -3.04
N ILE A 57 -9.28 1.48 -2.40
CA ILE A 57 -8.01 1.25 -3.08
C ILE A 57 -7.63 -0.23 -2.97
N ARG A 58 -7.39 -0.88 -4.11
CA ARG A 58 -6.71 -2.15 -4.19
C ARG A 58 -5.21 -1.92 -4.34
N ILE A 59 -4.41 -2.74 -3.65
CA ILE A 59 -2.96 -2.65 -3.64
C ILE A 59 -2.38 -3.95 -4.19
N TYR A 60 -1.67 -3.86 -5.31
CA TYR A 60 -0.95 -4.97 -5.93
C TYR A 60 0.54 -4.91 -5.62
N TYR A 61 1.17 -6.07 -5.50
CA TYR A 61 2.63 -6.17 -5.51
C TYR A 61 3.12 -6.15 -6.96
N GLY A 62 3.97 -5.18 -7.29
CA GLY A 62 4.65 -5.06 -8.58
C GLY A 62 6.15 -5.30 -8.45
N ILE A 63 6.81 -5.53 -9.58
CA ILE A 63 8.27 -5.44 -9.72
C ILE A 63 8.53 -4.37 -10.78
N ASP A 64 9.30 -3.35 -10.44
CA ASP A 64 9.65 -2.28 -11.39
C ASP A 64 10.76 -2.72 -12.36
N GLU A 65 11.12 -1.82 -13.28
CA GLU A 65 12.16 -2.08 -14.28
C GLU A 65 13.55 -2.34 -13.68
N ASN A 66 13.77 -1.97 -12.41
CA ASN A 66 15.00 -2.22 -11.68
C ASN A 66 14.96 -3.55 -10.89
N GLY A 67 13.88 -4.32 -11.01
CA GLY A 67 13.68 -5.56 -10.26
C GLY A 67 13.29 -5.32 -8.79
N GLN A 68 12.93 -4.09 -8.41
CA GLN A 68 12.55 -3.76 -7.04
C GLN A 68 11.07 -3.98 -6.83
N LYS A 69 10.71 -4.48 -5.65
CA LYS A 69 9.32 -4.69 -5.28
C LYS A 69 8.63 -3.36 -4.98
N GLN A 70 7.53 -3.10 -5.67
CA GLN A 70 6.69 -1.91 -5.52
C GLN A 70 5.26 -2.25 -5.12
N LEU A 71 4.49 -1.22 -4.78
CA LEU A 71 3.06 -1.29 -4.55
C LEU A 71 2.35 -0.45 -5.62
N VAL A 72 1.47 -1.09 -6.39
CA VAL A 72 0.62 -0.43 -7.38
C VAL A 72 -0.77 -0.28 -6.80
N LEU A 73 -1.27 0.95 -6.74
CA LEU A 73 -2.58 1.31 -6.19
C LEU A 73 -3.55 1.59 -7.34
N VAL A 74 -4.75 1.03 -7.24
CA VAL A 74 -5.85 1.23 -8.20
C VAL A 74 -7.17 1.34 -7.46
N GLY A 75 -8.11 2.12 -8.00
CA GLY A 75 -9.48 2.16 -7.48
C GLY A 75 -10.21 0.86 -7.79
N ALA A 76 -11.07 0.40 -6.88
CA ALA A 76 -11.97 -0.73 -7.11
C ALA A 76 -13.44 -0.29 -6.98
N ASN A 77 -14.31 -0.76 -7.87
CA ASN A 77 -15.73 -0.41 -7.88
C ASN A 77 -16.57 -1.35 -6.99
N ALA A 78 -17.89 -1.11 -6.93
CA ALA A 78 -18.82 -1.90 -6.10
C ALA A 78 -18.95 -3.36 -6.53
N ASP A 79 -18.67 -3.68 -7.79
CA ASP A 79 -18.67 -5.04 -8.33
C ASP A 79 -17.32 -5.77 -8.11
N GLY A 80 -16.37 -5.08 -7.47
CA GLY A 80 -15.04 -5.59 -7.16
C GLY A 80 -14.09 -5.61 -8.34
N GLU A 81 -14.40 -4.88 -9.41
CA GLU A 81 -13.56 -4.72 -10.58
C GLU A 81 -12.57 -3.56 -10.37
N ASP A 82 -11.38 -3.66 -10.97
CA ASP A 82 -10.42 -2.58 -10.97
C ASP A 82 -10.84 -1.48 -11.95
N MET A 83 -10.63 -0.23 -11.57
CA MET A 83 -10.89 0.94 -12.41
C MET A 83 -9.70 1.16 -13.36
N GLU A 84 -9.61 0.32 -14.40
CA GLU A 84 -8.45 0.27 -15.31
C GLU A 84 -8.25 1.53 -16.16
N ASP A 85 -9.31 2.27 -16.47
CA ASP A 85 -9.24 3.56 -17.17
C ASP A 85 -9.02 4.76 -16.22
N GLY A 86 -8.82 4.47 -14.94
CA GLY A 86 -8.76 5.42 -13.85
C GLY A 86 -7.36 5.92 -13.50
N VAL A 87 -7.30 6.70 -12.41
CA VAL A 87 -6.03 7.05 -11.77
C VAL A 87 -5.43 5.80 -11.14
N MET A 88 -4.19 5.49 -11.52
CA MET A 88 -3.34 4.49 -10.89
C MET A 88 -2.12 5.17 -10.27
N ALA A 89 -1.61 4.61 -9.18
CA ALA A 89 -0.45 5.16 -8.50
C ALA A 89 0.63 4.12 -8.22
N ASP A 90 1.86 4.53 -8.48
CA ASP A 90 3.11 3.97 -7.99
C ASP A 90 4.05 5.18 -7.70
N PHE A 91 5.36 4.99 -7.58
CA PHE A 91 6.36 6.00 -7.21
C PHE A 91 6.27 6.44 -5.76
N SER A 92 5.91 5.51 -4.88
CA SER A 92 5.99 5.74 -3.44
C SER A 92 7.41 6.08 -2.98
N HIS A 93 7.51 6.86 -1.90
CA HIS A 93 8.77 6.97 -1.16
C HIS A 93 8.98 5.71 -0.34
N VAL A 94 10.11 5.02 -0.57
CA VAL A 94 10.43 3.75 0.09
C VAL A 94 11.37 3.95 1.27
N CYS A 95 11.16 3.16 2.32
CA CYS A 95 12.13 2.99 3.40
C CYS A 95 12.74 1.59 3.29
N PRO A 96 14.07 1.45 3.15
CA PRO A 96 15.08 2.48 2.88
C PRO A 96 15.00 3.09 1.46
N PRO A 97 15.55 4.29 1.20
CA PRO A 97 16.41 5.08 2.12
C PRO A 97 15.64 6.01 3.08
N ASP A 98 14.39 6.37 2.79
CA ASP A 98 13.65 7.42 3.51
C ASP A 98 12.97 6.88 4.78
N CYS A 99 13.77 6.34 5.70
CA CYS A 99 13.29 5.75 6.93
C CYS A 99 13.14 6.76 8.07
N VAL A 100 12.04 6.65 8.83
CA VAL A 100 11.84 7.35 10.10
C VAL A 100 11.90 6.37 11.28
N ALA A 101 12.48 6.79 12.40
CA ALA A 101 12.46 6.02 13.64
C ALA A 101 11.04 6.05 14.23
N SER A 102 10.44 4.87 14.43
CA SER A 102 9.11 4.73 15.02
C SER A 102 8.88 3.31 15.53
N ILE A 103 7.80 3.10 16.28
CA ILE A 103 7.37 1.76 16.71
C ILE A 103 7.11 0.80 15.53
N LEU A 104 6.89 1.34 14.33
CA LEU A 104 6.63 0.59 13.10
C LEU A 104 7.88 0.30 12.27
N ASN A 105 9.04 0.88 12.59
CA ASN A 105 10.25 0.74 11.79
C ASN A 105 11.48 0.27 12.58
N GLY A 106 11.42 0.34 13.92
CA GLY A 106 12.54 -0.01 14.80
C GLY A 106 13.58 1.08 14.88
#